data_AF-A0A497P9T5-F1
#
_entry.id   AF-A0A497P9T5-F1
#
_cell.length_a   1.000
_cell.length_b   1.000
_cell.length_c   1.000
_cell.angle_alpha   90.00
_cell.angle_beta   90.00
_cell.angle_gamma   90.00
#
_symmetry.space_group_name_H-M   'P 1'
#
loop_
_entity.id
_entity.type
_entity.pdbx_description
1 polymer ?
#
loop_
_entity_poly.entity_id
_entity_poly.type
_entity_poly.pdbx_seq_one_letter_code
_entity_poly.pdbx_strand_id
1 'polypeptide(L)'
;DMGEPVKILELAKRMISLYGYVPGKDIEIIFTGLRQGEKLHEELFNKNEQVEKTKHPKILRAIPNYQKINIFKKIEIFSNKEKLTKENFKIFLNNC
;
A
#
# COMPACT_ATOMS: atom_id res chain seq x y z
N ASP A 1 -18.53 0.58 -4.66
CA ASP A 1 -18.32 -0.28 -3.48
C ASP A 1 -17.68 -1.56 -3.97
N MET A 2 -16.56 -1.98 -3.37
CA MET A 2 -15.83 -3.20 -3.76
C MET A 2 -16.49 -4.47 -3.23
N GLY A 3 -17.60 -4.32 -2.50
CA GLY A 3 -18.39 -5.42 -1.98
C GLY A 3 -17.69 -6.17 -0.87
N GLU A 4 -18.22 -7.34 -0.54
CA GLU A 4 -17.66 -8.16 0.53
C GLU A 4 -16.38 -8.87 0.06
N PRO A 5 -15.33 -8.88 0.89
CA PRO A 5 -14.11 -9.62 0.58
C PRO A 5 -14.39 -11.12 0.44
N VAL A 6 -13.79 -11.74 -0.57
CA VAL A 6 -14.00 -13.15 -0.90
C VAL A 6 -12.80 -13.98 -0.48
N LYS A 7 -13.04 -15.12 0.16
CA LYS A 7 -11.99 -16.09 0.51
C LYS A 7 -11.43 -16.75 -0.76
N ILE A 8 -10.11 -16.79 -0.89
CA ILE A 8 -9.42 -17.44 -2.03
C ILE A 8 -9.84 -18.91 -2.19
N LEU A 9 -10.05 -19.63 -1.09
CA LEU A 9 -10.52 -21.02 -1.13
C LEU A 9 -11.89 -21.16 -1.81
N GLU A 10 -12.82 -20.26 -1.51
CA GLU A 10 -14.17 -20.29 -2.11
C GLU A 10 -14.12 -19.88 -3.58
N LEU A 11 -13.23 -18.94 -3.94
CA LEU A 11 -12.97 -18.60 -5.33
C LEU A 11 -12.44 -19.81 -6.12
N ALA A 12 -11.47 -20.55 -5.58
CA ALA A 12 -10.91 -21.74 -6.22
C ALA A 12 -11.97 -22.84 -6.40
N LYS A 13 -12.75 -23.15 -5.36
CA LYS A 13 -13.87 -24.10 -5.47
C LYS A 13 -14.88 -23.67 -6.53
N ARG A 14 -15.25 -22.39 -6.54
CA ARG A 14 -16.20 -21.84 -7.52
C ARG A 14 -15.65 -21.97 -8.95
N MET A 15 -14.37 -21.70 -9.16
CA MET A 15 -13.73 -21.92 -10.47
C MET A 15 -13.86 -23.37 -10.90
N ILE A 16 -13.49 -24.33 -10.05
CA ILE A 16 -13.61 -25.77 -10.36
C ILE A 16 -15.06 -26.14 -10.74
N SER A 17 -16.04 -25.72 -9.93
CA SER A 17 -17.46 -25.99 -10.18
C SER A 17 -18.00 -25.33 -11.45
N LEU A 18 -17.52 -24.14 -11.82
CA LEU A 18 -17.92 -23.47 -13.07
C LEU A 18 -17.53 -24.26 -14.33
N TYR A 19 -16.48 -25.07 -14.25
CA TYR A 19 -16.07 -25.96 -15.34
C TYR A 19 -16.78 -27.34 -15.30
N GLY A 20 -17.76 -27.52 -14.42
CA GLY A 20 -18.53 -28.77 -14.31
C GLY A 20 -17.83 -29.87 -13.49
N TYR A 21 -16.76 -29.54 -12.77
CA TYR A 21 -16.03 -30.48 -11.93
C TYR A 21 -16.42 -30.34 -10.45
N VAL A 22 -16.27 -31.43 -9.70
CA VAL A 22 -16.50 -31.48 -8.25
C VAL A 22 -15.18 -31.23 -7.51
N PRO A 23 -15.06 -30.13 -6.75
CA PRO A 23 -13.86 -29.83 -5.96
C PRO A 23 -13.54 -30.94 -4.96
N GLY A 24 -12.28 -31.38 -4.93
CA GLY A 24 -11.82 -32.47 -4.06
C GLY A 24 -12.14 -33.88 -4.56
N LYS A 25 -12.87 -34.02 -5.68
CA LYS A 25 -13.11 -35.31 -6.33
C LYS A 25 -12.45 -35.37 -7.71
N ASP A 26 -12.82 -34.44 -8.60
CA ASP A 26 -12.30 -34.41 -9.96
C ASP A 26 -11.01 -33.58 -10.04
N ILE A 27 -10.89 -32.55 -9.19
CA ILE A 27 -9.72 -31.69 -9.07
C ILE A 27 -9.37 -31.50 -7.59
N GLU A 28 -8.16 -31.88 -7.21
CA GLU A 28 -7.63 -31.75 -5.85
C GLU A 28 -7.24 -30.29 -5.53
N ILE A 29 -7.43 -29.88 -4.27
CA ILE A 29 -6.98 -28.57 -3.77
C ILE A 29 -5.81 -28.80 -2.81
N ILE A 30 -4.62 -28.36 -3.21
CA ILE A 30 -3.40 -28.48 -2.41
C ILE A 30 -3.07 -27.13 -1.78
N PHE A 31 -2.87 -27.11 -0.46
CA PHE A 31 -2.44 -25.92 0.27
C PHE A 31 -0.92 -25.83 0.29
N THR A 32 -0.35 -24.92 -0.49
CA THR A 32 1.11 -24.74 -0.59
C THR A 32 1.69 -23.80 0.48
N GLY A 33 0.84 -23.20 1.31
CA GLY A 33 1.24 -22.12 2.22
C GLY A 33 1.47 -20.79 1.48
N LEU A 34 1.87 -19.78 2.26
CA LEU A 34 2.18 -18.43 1.76
C LEU A 34 3.59 -18.37 1.19
N ARG A 35 3.75 -17.64 0.09
CA ARG A 35 5.07 -17.28 -0.43
C ARG A 35 5.62 -16.07 0.31
N GLN A 36 6.93 -15.90 0.28
CA GLN A 36 7.59 -14.76 0.91
C GLN A 36 7.07 -13.45 0.31
N GLY A 37 6.58 -12.56 1.18
CA GLY A 37 6.02 -11.26 0.78
C GLY A 37 4.52 -11.26 0.46
N GLU A 38 3.84 -12.40 0.46
CA GLU A 38 2.39 -12.44 0.28
C GLU A 38 1.64 -11.94 1.52
N LYS A 39 0.51 -11.25 1.29
CA LYS A 39 -0.42 -10.80 2.34
C LYS A 39 -1.61 -11.75 2.44
N LEU A 40 -2.14 -11.89 3.65
CA LEU A 40 -3.37 -12.68 3.91
C LEU A 40 -4.66 -11.92 3.56
N HIS A 41 -4.61 -10.59 3.55
CA HIS A 41 -5.73 -9.72 3.24
C HIS A 41 -5.23 -8.49 2.49
N GLU A 42 -6.09 -7.95 1.63
CA GLU A 42 -5.86 -6.70 0.93
C GLU A 42 -6.62 -5.57 1.61
N GLU A 43 -6.03 -4.38 1.57
CA GLU A 43 -6.64 -3.13 2.01
C GLU A 43 -6.68 -2.18 0.81
N LEU A 44 -7.80 -1.48 0.58
CA LEU A 44 -7.91 -0.54 -0.55
C LEU A 44 -7.04 0.71 -0.36
N PHE A 45 -6.88 1.14 0.89
CA PHE A 45 -6.10 2.30 1.28
C PHE A 45 -5.39 1.99 2.59
N ASN A 46 -4.18 2.51 2.75
CA ASN A 46 -3.45 2.40 4.00
C ASN A 46 -4.12 3.26 5.10
N LYS A 47 -3.95 2.88 6.37
CA LYS A 47 -4.52 3.62 7.52
C LYS A 47 -4.17 5.10 7.58
N ASN A 48 -3.01 5.49 7.03
CA ASN A 48 -2.50 6.85 7.05
C ASN A 48 -2.78 7.63 5.76
N GLU A 49 -3.48 7.03 4.80
CA GLU A 49 -3.85 7.70 3.55
C GLU A 49 -5.15 8.47 3.73
N GLN A 50 -5.15 9.71 3.23
CA GLN A 50 -6.37 10.49 3.14
C GLN A 50 -7.11 10.13 1.86
N VAL A 51 -8.41 9.82 1.96
CA VAL A 51 -9.24 9.36 0.85
C VAL A 51 -10.37 10.36 0.58
N GLU A 52 -10.54 10.73 -0.69
CA GLU A 52 -11.58 11.64 -1.17
C GLU A 52 -12.49 10.99 -2.20
N LYS A 53 -13.75 11.43 -2.23
CA LYS A 53 -14.69 11.07 -3.29
C LYS A 53 -14.35 11.83 -4.57
N THR A 54 -14.50 11.16 -5.71
CA THR A 54 -14.45 11.84 -7.02
C THR A 54 -15.85 12.23 -7.49
N LYS A 55 -15.97 12.82 -8.69
CA LYS A 55 -17.26 13.11 -9.32
C LYS A 55 -18.11 11.84 -9.54
N HIS A 56 -17.46 10.69 -9.75
CA HIS A 56 -18.17 9.43 -9.94
C HIS A 56 -18.31 8.70 -8.59
N PRO A 57 -19.53 8.32 -8.17
CA PRO A 57 -19.79 7.84 -6.80
C PRO A 57 -19.10 6.53 -6.45
N LYS A 58 -18.68 5.73 -7.44
CA LYS A 58 -17.96 4.47 -7.24
C LYS A 58 -16.43 4.58 -7.27
N ILE A 59 -15.88 5.79 -7.46
CA ILE A 59 -14.43 6.00 -7.58
C ILE A 59 -13.96 6.91 -6.44
N LEU A 60 -13.00 6.40 -5.69
CA LEU A 60 -12.30 7.09 -4.60
C LEU A 60 -10.87 7.41 -5.04
N ARG A 61 -10.29 8.50 -4.51
CA ARG A 61 -8.92 8.94 -4.80
C ARG A 61 -8.14 9.13 -3.51
N ALA A 62 -6.93 8.56 -3.44
CA ALA A 62 -5.97 8.85 -2.39
C ALA A 62 -5.31 10.23 -2.61
N ILE A 63 -5.16 10.99 -1.53
CA ILE A 63 -4.44 12.27 -1.55
C ILE A 63 -2.97 12.02 -1.17
N PRO A 64 -2.00 12.46 -1.99
CA PRO A 64 -0.60 12.40 -1.61
C PRO A 64 -0.34 13.25 -0.36
N ASN A 65 0.27 12.66 0.66
CA ASN A 65 0.73 13.41 1.83
C ASN A 65 2.04 14.12 1.50
N TYR A 66 1.95 15.33 0.96
CA TYR A 66 3.12 16.20 0.82
C TYR A 66 3.47 16.75 2.20
N GLN A 67 4.49 16.19 2.85
CA GLN A 67 5.14 16.91 3.95
C GLN A 67 5.74 18.18 3.38
N LYS A 68 5.13 19.33 3.69
CA LYS A 68 5.69 20.63 3.39
C LYS A 68 6.94 20.79 4.26
N ILE A 69 8.09 20.38 3.75
CA ILE A 69 9.37 20.63 4.42
C ILE A 69 9.51 22.15 4.46
N ASN A 70 9.30 22.73 5.64
CA ASN A 70 9.60 24.12 5.85
C ASN A 70 11.12 24.24 5.98
N ILE A 71 11.79 24.37 4.83
CA ILE A 71 13.24 24.52 4.71
C ILE A 71 13.72 25.67 5.62
N PHE A 72 12.96 26.76 5.73
CA PHE A 72 13.31 27.90 6.57
C PHE A 72 13.33 27.56 8.07
N LYS A 73 12.38 26.76 8.58
CA LYS A 73 12.42 26.26 9.97
C LYS A 73 13.63 25.37 10.24
N LYS A 74 14.06 24.58 9.25
CA LYS A 74 15.26 23.72 9.36
C LYS A 74 16.54 24.56 9.30
N ILE A 75 16.57 25.63 8.50
CA ILE A 75 17.71 26.56 8.40
C ILE A 75 17.88 27.39 9.68
N GLU A 76 16.79 27.88 10.29
CA GLU A 76 16.86 28.63 11.57
C GLU A 76 17.50 27.82 12.69
N ILE A 77 17.25 26.51 12.75
CA ILE A 77 17.89 25.59 13.70
C ILE A 77 19.42 25.51 13.45
N PHE A 78 19.85 25.62 12.19
CA PHE A 78 21.26 25.57 11.80
C PHE A 78 21.99 26.92 11.88
N SER A 79 21.29 28.06 11.75
CA SER A 79 21.93 29.38 11.90
C SER A 79 22.50 29.62 13.31
N ASN A 80 22.06 28.85 14.31
CA ASN A 80 22.61 28.88 15.66
C ASN A 80 23.78 27.89 15.91
N LYS A 81 24.13 27.02 14.94
CA LYS A 81 25.32 26.16 15.02
C LYS A 81 25.97 26.00 13.64
N GLU A 82 26.99 26.84 13.42
CA GLU A 82 27.98 26.82 12.34
C GLU A 82 27.47 26.98 10.90
N LYS A 83 28.17 27.83 10.14
CA LYS A 83 27.87 28.16 8.74
C LYS A 83 27.77 26.89 7.88
N LEU A 84 26.67 26.72 7.15
CA LEU A 84 26.52 25.68 6.13
C LEU A 84 27.61 25.81 5.06
N THR A 85 28.54 24.87 5.03
CA THR A 85 29.52 24.69 3.95
C THR A 85 28.98 23.70 2.90
N LYS A 86 29.54 23.74 1.67
CA LYS A 86 29.13 22.85 0.57
C LYS A 86 29.27 21.35 0.91
N GLU A 87 30.18 21.00 1.81
CA GLU A 87 30.39 19.62 2.27
C GLU A 87 29.27 19.15 3.21
N ASN A 88 28.83 20.00 4.15
CA ASN A 88 27.76 19.68 5.10
C ASN A 88 26.41 19.50 4.39
N PHE A 89 26.19 20.19 3.27
CA PHE A 89 24.98 20.04 2.45
C PHE A 89 24.88 18.65 1.78
N LYS A 90 26.02 18.08 1.40
CA LYS A 90 26.07 16.75 0.75
C LYS A 90 25.77 15.62 1.74
N ILE A 91 26.18 15.79 3.00
CA ILE A 91 25.87 14.88 4.12
C ILE A 91 24.38 14.93 4.50
N PHE A 92 23.75 16.10 4.41
CA PHE A 92 22.33 16.29 4.69
C PHE A 92 21.42 15.58 3.66
N LEU A 93 21.78 15.62 2.37
CA LEU A 93 21.01 14.94 1.32
C LEU A 93 21.09 13.42 1.38
N ASN A 94 22.18 12.86 1.90
CA ASN A 94 22.34 11.40 2.05
C ASN A 94 21.64 10.82 3.28
N ASN A 95 21.06 11.65 4.15
CA ASN A 95 20.30 11.24 5.36
C ASN A 95 18.81 11.61 5.27
N CYS A 96 18.32 11.90 4.06
CA CYS A 96 16.89 12.02 3.75
C CYS A 96 16.41 10.74 3.06
#